data_AF-A0A9Q6ZBB0-F1
#
_entry.id   AF-A0A9Q6ZBB0-F1
#
_cell.length_a   1.000
_cell.length_b   1.000
_cell.length_c   1.000
_cell.angle_alpha   90.00
_cell.angle_beta   90.00
_cell.angle_gamma   90.00
#
_symmetry.space_group_name_H-M   'P 1'
#
loop_
_entity.id
_entity.type
_entity.pdbx_description
1 polymer ?
#
loop_
_entity_poly.entity_id
_entity_poly.type
_entity_poly.pdbx_seq_one_letter_code
_entity_poly.pdbx_strand_id
1 'polypeptide(L)'
;MFNCNKLKKDDQSLKNERSFGTLYFVRGLVKTDLPVSCNNYLNRLDFFISYLKIKDEKLIDSLLCCSEFDKNLEPDYFIDVRYRIELEDKVICIDYVGNYSIEGKYLGKLSNFQLLLDYIEKHRESSVKLKEDFPFEDVK
;
A
#
# COMPACT_ATOMS: atom_id res chain seq x y z
N MET A 1 -26.67 48.27 10.42
CA MET A 1 -26.41 47.29 9.34
C MET A 1 -25.70 46.08 9.93
N PHE A 2 -26.09 44.90 9.48
CA PHE A 2 -25.83 43.57 10.02
C PHE A 2 -24.35 43.12 9.93
N ASN A 3 -23.95 42.27 10.91
CA ASN A 3 -23.03 41.11 10.90
C ASN A 3 -21.97 40.97 9.79
N CYS A 4 -20.72 40.58 10.10
CA CYS A 4 -20.43 39.19 10.51
C CYS A 4 -19.25 39.01 11.49
N ASN A 5 -19.49 38.09 12.43
CA ASN A 5 -18.55 37.53 13.40
C ASN A 5 -17.52 36.59 12.76
N LYS A 6 -16.37 36.44 13.45
CA LYS A 6 -15.53 35.23 13.60
C LYS A 6 -15.52 34.18 12.46
N LEU A 7 -14.34 34.04 11.86
CA LEU A 7 -13.66 32.76 11.64
C LEU A 7 -12.28 32.91 12.33
N LYS A 8 -12.05 32.49 13.58
CA LYS A 8 -11.83 31.11 14.04
C LYS A 8 -11.11 30.25 12.98
N LYS A 9 -9.89 29.84 13.36
CA LYS A 9 -9.39 28.44 13.32
C LYS A 9 -9.40 27.80 11.92
N ASP A 10 -8.29 27.38 11.34
CA ASP A 10 -7.23 26.58 11.94
C ASP A 10 -5.94 26.89 11.19
N ASP A 11 -4.95 27.44 11.91
CA ASP A 11 -3.57 27.09 11.62
C ASP A 11 -3.54 25.59 11.86
N GLN A 12 -3.71 24.84 10.76
CA GLN A 12 -3.75 23.40 10.77
C GLN A 12 -2.49 23.01 11.51
N SER A 13 -2.68 22.60 12.76
CA SER A 13 -1.92 21.55 13.35
C SER A 13 -1.60 20.60 12.21
N LEU A 14 -0.34 20.62 11.77
CA LEU A 14 0.40 19.41 11.47
C LEU A 14 0.21 18.54 12.71
N LYS A 15 -1.00 17.99 12.86
CA LYS A 15 -1.21 16.77 13.59
C LYS A 15 -0.22 15.88 12.88
N ASN A 16 0.87 15.59 13.56
CA ASN A 16 1.57 14.34 13.41
C ASN A 16 0.49 13.27 13.50
N GLU A 17 -0.22 13.03 12.41
CA GLU A 17 -1.09 11.90 12.25
C GLU A 17 -0.12 10.75 12.29
N ARG A 18 -0.01 10.16 13.48
CA ARG A 18 0.88 9.05 13.76
C ARG A 18 0.61 8.01 12.69
N SER A 19 1.60 7.82 11.82
CA SER A 19 1.54 6.84 10.77
C SER A 19 2.13 5.55 11.31
N PHE A 20 1.41 4.45 11.11
CA PHE A 20 1.82 3.11 11.52
C PHE A 20 2.58 2.39 10.39
N GLY A 21 2.62 2.98 9.20
CA GLY A 21 3.27 2.41 8.03
C GLY A 21 2.86 3.09 6.73
N THR A 22 3.39 2.57 5.64
CA THR A 22 3.05 3.00 4.27
C THR A 22 2.58 1.80 3.47
N LEU A 23 1.41 1.92 2.84
CA LEU A 23 0.88 0.94 1.90
C LEU A 23 1.14 1.42 0.48
N TYR A 24 1.85 0.62 -0.29
CA TYR A 24 2.09 0.79 -1.72
C TYR A 24 1.23 -0.20 -2.51
N PHE A 25 0.62 0.26 -3.58
CA PHE A 25 -0.25 -0.54 -4.43
C PHE A 25 -0.20 -0.04 -5.87
N VAL A 26 -0.45 -0.95 -6.81
CA VAL A 26 -0.51 -0.63 -8.22
C VAL A 26 -1.88 -0.03 -8.58
N ARG A 27 -1.91 1.05 -9.37
CA ARG A 27 -3.15 1.59 -9.94
C ARG A 27 -3.54 0.82 -11.21
N GLY A 28 -4.70 0.16 -11.18
CA GLY A 28 -5.27 -0.53 -12.34
C GLY A 28 -4.61 -1.88 -12.64
N LEU A 29 -4.97 -2.46 -13.78
CA LEU A 29 -4.43 -3.75 -14.23
C LEU A 29 -3.07 -3.55 -14.91
N VAL A 30 -1.99 -3.77 -14.17
CA VAL A 30 -0.63 -3.83 -14.76
C VAL A 30 -0.26 -5.28 -15.01
N LYS A 31 0.09 -5.58 -16.26
CA LYS A 31 0.68 -6.87 -16.65
C LYS A 31 2.18 -6.69 -16.72
N THR A 32 2.92 -7.54 -16.01
CA THR A 32 4.38 -7.61 -16.10
C THR A 32 4.78 -8.89 -16.82
N ASP A 33 5.76 -8.80 -17.72
CA ASP A 33 6.28 -9.98 -18.45
C ASP A 33 7.04 -10.93 -17.52
N LEU A 34 7.59 -10.39 -16.43
CA LEU A 34 8.25 -11.14 -15.37
C LEU A 34 7.55 -10.91 -14.05
N PRO A 35 7.48 -11.93 -13.17
CA PRO A 35 7.06 -11.76 -11.80
C PRO A 35 7.88 -10.70 -11.06
N VAL A 36 7.21 -9.85 -10.28
CA VAL A 36 7.81 -8.75 -9.51
C VAL A 36 8.12 -9.23 -8.09
N SER A 37 9.37 -9.16 -7.66
CA SER A 37 9.76 -9.57 -6.31
C SER A 37 9.57 -8.44 -5.30
N CYS A 38 9.47 -8.78 -4.01
CA CYS A 38 9.30 -7.80 -2.94
C CYS A 38 10.40 -6.72 -2.97
N ASN A 39 11.66 -7.13 -3.19
CA ASN A 39 12.82 -6.24 -3.19
C ASN A 39 12.85 -5.30 -4.39
N ASN A 40 12.38 -5.74 -5.56
CA ASN A 40 12.42 -4.94 -6.79
C ASN A 40 11.09 -4.22 -7.10
N TYR A 41 10.05 -4.42 -6.29
CA TYR A 41 8.70 -3.88 -6.49
C TYR A 41 8.68 -2.40 -6.84
N LEU A 42 9.28 -1.54 -6.00
CA LEU A 42 9.29 -0.09 -6.21
C LEU A 42 10.00 0.33 -7.51
N ASN A 43 10.99 -0.44 -7.94
CA ASN A 43 11.78 -0.13 -9.14
C ASN A 43 11.14 -0.67 -10.41
N ARG A 44 10.42 -1.80 -10.33
CA ARG A 44 9.83 -2.47 -11.50
C ARG A 44 8.48 -1.87 -11.91
N LEU A 45 7.74 -1.31 -10.98
CA LEU A 45 6.38 -0.82 -11.18
C LEU A 45 6.25 0.70 -10.98
N ASP A 46 7.36 1.40 -10.75
CA ASP A 46 7.49 2.79 -10.32
C ASP A 46 6.34 3.75 -10.72
N PHE A 47 6.08 3.95 -12.01
CA PHE A 47 5.06 4.86 -12.54
C PHE A 47 3.62 4.40 -12.28
N PHE A 48 3.43 3.12 -12.01
CA PHE A 48 2.12 2.53 -11.72
C PHE A 48 1.82 2.45 -10.21
N ILE A 49 2.81 2.72 -9.36
CA ILE A 49 2.64 2.63 -7.91
C ILE A 49 2.02 3.91 -7.38
N SER A 50 1.06 3.74 -6.48
CA SER A 50 0.64 4.78 -5.54
C SER A 50 0.82 4.29 -4.12
N TYR A 51 0.88 5.24 -3.20
CA TYR A 51 1.03 4.94 -1.80
C TYR A 51 0.11 5.80 -0.93
N LEU A 52 -0.17 5.28 0.27
CA LEU A 52 -0.93 5.97 1.31
C LEU A 52 -0.33 5.65 2.68
N LYS A 53 -0.45 6.59 3.61
CA LYS A 53 -0.03 6.39 5.00
C LYS A 53 -1.11 5.63 5.75
N ILE A 54 -0.71 4.57 6.44
CA ILE A 54 -1.59 3.78 7.29
C ILE A 54 -1.78 4.55 8.59
N LYS A 55 -3.02 4.96 8.84
CA LYS A 55 -3.43 5.66 10.07
C LYS A 55 -4.19 4.76 11.05
N ASP A 56 -4.65 3.61 10.57
CA ASP A 56 -5.35 2.62 11.39
C ASP A 56 -4.35 1.60 11.92
N GLU A 57 -4.03 1.71 13.21
CA GLU A 57 -3.13 0.80 13.93
C GLU A 57 -3.59 -0.66 13.83
N LYS A 58 -4.90 -0.89 13.83
CA LYS A 58 -5.48 -2.24 13.85
C LYS A 58 -5.55 -2.90 12.49
N LEU A 59 -5.27 -2.16 11.41
CA LEU A 59 -5.34 -2.69 10.05
C LEU A 59 -4.41 -3.89 9.89
N ILE A 60 -3.15 -3.75 10.31
CA ILE A 60 -2.13 -4.79 10.12
C ILE A 60 -2.47 -6.04 10.92
N ASP A 61 -2.82 -5.87 12.19
CA ASP A 61 -3.20 -6.99 13.05
C ASP A 61 -4.42 -7.71 12.49
N SER A 62 -5.43 -6.98 12.02
CA SER A 62 -6.65 -7.55 11.43
C SER A 62 -6.38 -8.24 10.08
N LEU A 63 -5.45 -7.70 9.29
CA LEU A 63 -5.04 -8.27 8.01
C LEU A 63 -4.34 -9.62 8.20
N LEU A 64 -3.45 -9.69 9.21
CA LEU A 64 -2.67 -10.89 9.52
C LEU A 64 -3.42 -11.88 10.42
N CYS A 65 -4.46 -11.45 11.13
CA CYS A 65 -5.26 -12.29 12.02
C CYS A 65 -5.82 -13.51 11.28
N CYS A 66 -5.65 -14.68 11.89
CA CYS A 66 -6.12 -15.96 11.34
C CYS A 66 -5.57 -16.30 9.94
N SER A 67 -4.49 -15.67 9.48
CA SER A 67 -3.87 -16.02 8.20
C SER A 67 -3.35 -17.45 8.24
N GLU A 68 -3.57 -18.18 7.15
CA GLU A 68 -3.10 -19.54 7.04
C GLU A 68 -1.60 -19.52 6.80
N PHE A 69 -0.83 -20.09 7.75
CA PHE A 69 0.58 -20.34 7.56
C PHE A 69 0.76 -21.68 6.86
N ASP A 70 1.15 -21.66 5.59
CA ASP A 70 1.41 -22.90 4.86
C ASP A 70 2.86 -23.33 5.08
N LYS A 71 3.03 -24.33 5.95
CA LYS A 71 4.34 -24.91 6.25
C LYS A 71 4.87 -25.82 5.14
N ASN A 72 4.03 -26.19 4.17
CA ASN A 72 4.36 -27.10 3.07
C ASN A 72 4.66 -26.35 1.76
N LEU A 73 4.49 -25.03 1.73
CA LEU A 73 4.79 -24.24 0.55
C LEU A 73 6.31 -24.13 0.37
N GLU A 74 6.77 -24.54 -0.82
CA GLU A 74 8.20 -24.58 -1.14
C GLU A 74 8.81 -23.17 -1.05
N PRO A 75 10.04 -23.04 -0.50
CA PRO A 75 10.75 -21.77 -0.39
C PRO A 75 10.91 -21.01 -1.72
N ASP A 76 10.78 -21.70 -2.85
CA ASP A 76 10.93 -21.16 -4.20
C ASP A 76 9.63 -20.56 -4.77
N TYR A 77 8.56 -20.43 -3.97
CA TYR A 77 7.33 -19.78 -4.42
C TYR A 77 7.56 -18.28 -4.68
N PHE A 78 7.70 -17.93 -5.94
CA PHE A 78 7.85 -16.53 -6.36
C PHE A 78 6.48 -15.82 -6.26
N ILE A 79 6.36 -14.88 -5.33
CA ILE A 79 5.19 -13.98 -5.25
C ILE A 79 5.36 -12.87 -6.31
N ASP A 80 4.41 -12.75 -7.22
CA ASP A 80 4.31 -11.60 -8.12
C ASP A 80 3.63 -10.42 -7.40
N VAL A 81 4.46 -9.61 -6.74
CA VAL A 81 4.01 -8.58 -5.80
C VAL A 81 3.19 -7.50 -6.49
N ARG A 82 2.03 -7.21 -5.90
CA ARG A 82 1.11 -6.14 -6.32
C ARG A 82 0.84 -5.13 -5.21
N TYR A 83 0.99 -5.55 -3.96
CA TYR A 83 0.88 -4.69 -2.79
C TYR A 83 2.10 -4.87 -1.89
N ARG A 84 2.59 -3.77 -1.34
CA ARG A 84 3.72 -3.76 -0.40
C ARG A 84 3.36 -2.88 0.78
N ILE A 85 3.48 -3.39 2.00
CA ILE A 85 3.27 -2.65 3.23
C ILE A 85 4.61 -2.54 3.93
N GLU A 86 5.03 -1.31 4.21
CA GLU A 86 6.22 -1.02 4.99
C GLU A 86 5.82 -0.50 6.36
N LEU A 87 6.24 -1.23 7.39
CA LEU A 87 6.13 -0.84 8.80
C LEU A 87 7.53 -0.48 9.31
N GLU A 88 7.64 -0.03 10.56
CA GLU A 88 8.93 0.39 11.14
C GLU A 88 9.97 -0.75 11.17
N ASP A 89 9.53 -1.98 11.41
CA ASP A 89 10.38 -3.16 11.65
C ASP A 89 10.25 -4.26 10.60
N LYS A 90 9.31 -4.13 9.65
CA LYS A 90 9.03 -5.21 8.68
C LYS A 90 8.42 -4.71 7.37
N VAL A 91 8.65 -5.50 6.31
CA VAL A 91 8.02 -5.35 5.00
C VAL A 91 7.16 -6.57 4.70
N ILE A 92 5.90 -6.32 4.35
CA ILE A 92 4.93 -7.33 3.94
C ILE A 92 4.66 -7.15 2.45
N CYS A 93 4.84 -8.21 1.66
CA CYS A 93 4.62 -8.18 0.22
C CYS A 93 3.54 -9.19 -0.17
N ILE A 94 2.59 -8.75 -1.00
CA ILE A 94 1.34 -9.46 -1.27
C ILE A 94 1.08 -9.50 -2.78
N ASP A 95 0.67 -10.63 -3.33
CA ASP A 95 0.23 -10.75 -4.73
C ASP A 95 -1.23 -10.35 -4.94
N TYR A 96 -1.72 -10.53 -6.18
CA TYR A 96 -3.09 -10.18 -6.57
C TYR A 96 -4.19 -11.09 -5.98
N VAL A 97 -3.83 -12.24 -5.39
CA VAL A 97 -4.80 -13.18 -4.77
C VAL A 97 -4.68 -13.23 -3.24
N GLY A 98 -3.80 -12.43 -2.65
CA GLY A 98 -3.62 -12.32 -1.21
C GLY A 98 -2.59 -13.28 -0.63
N ASN A 99 -1.76 -13.94 -1.44
CA ASN A 99 -0.60 -14.64 -0.89
C ASN A 99 0.42 -13.60 -0.40
N TYR A 100 1.04 -13.83 0.75
CA TYR A 100 1.92 -12.87 1.37
C TYR A 100 3.26 -13.47 1.84
N SER A 101 4.26 -12.59 1.84
CA SER A 101 5.58 -12.83 2.41
C SER A 101 5.92 -11.72 3.41
N ILE A 102 6.74 -12.05 4.40
CA ILE A 102 7.35 -11.08 5.31
C ILE A 102 8.87 -11.24 5.22
N GLU A 103 9.59 -10.13 5.01
CA GLU A 103 11.05 -10.14 4.82
C GLU A 103 11.51 -11.15 3.75
N GLY A 104 10.76 -11.23 2.64
CA GLY A 104 11.03 -12.13 1.52
C GLY A 104 10.74 -13.61 1.78
N LYS A 105 10.29 -13.99 2.98
CA LYS A 105 9.86 -15.35 3.30
C LYS A 105 8.38 -15.49 3.06
N TYR A 106 7.98 -16.36 2.13
CA TYR A 106 6.59 -16.72 1.92
C TYR A 106 6.01 -17.30 3.22
N LEU A 107 4.83 -16.83 3.63
CA LEU A 107 4.18 -17.29 4.85
C LEU A 107 2.84 -17.98 4.60
N GLY A 108 2.10 -17.58 3.56
CA GLY A 108 0.82 -18.18 3.25
C GLY A 108 -0.14 -17.21 2.59
N LYS A 109 -1.43 -17.35 2.91
CA LYS A 109 -2.50 -16.54 2.32
C LYS A 109 -3.25 -15.75 3.39
N LEU A 110 -3.49 -14.47 3.09
CA LEU A 110 -4.24 -13.58 3.97
C LEU A 110 -5.71 -13.99 3.99
N SER A 111 -6.20 -14.34 5.18
CA SER A 111 -7.61 -14.68 5.38
C SER A 111 -8.54 -13.49 5.13
N ASN A 112 -8.03 -12.27 5.38
CA ASN A 112 -8.78 -11.03 5.22
C ASN A 112 -8.22 -10.16 4.08
N PHE A 113 -7.86 -10.74 2.93
CA PHE A 113 -7.33 -9.96 1.80
C PHE A 113 -8.30 -8.85 1.33
N GLN A 114 -9.61 -9.08 1.41
CA GLN A 114 -10.62 -8.06 1.08
C GLN A 114 -10.50 -6.80 1.94
N LEU A 115 -10.11 -6.92 3.22
CA LEU A 115 -9.90 -5.79 4.11
C LEU A 115 -8.85 -4.81 3.56
N LEU A 116 -7.78 -5.33 2.95
CA LEU A 116 -6.76 -4.52 2.31
C LEU A 116 -7.32 -3.76 1.10
N LEU A 117 -8.09 -4.45 0.26
CA LEU A 117 -8.70 -3.85 -0.93
C LEU A 117 -9.68 -2.74 -0.55
N ASP A 118 -10.53 -2.98 0.44
CA ASP A 118 -11.48 -2.01 0.96
C ASP A 118 -10.77 -0.79 1.56
N TYR A 119 -9.65 -1.02 2.28
CA TYR A 119 -8.83 0.06 2.81
C TYR A 119 -8.24 0.92 1.69
N ILE A 120 -7.69 0.29 0.65
CA ILE A 120 -7.14 1.02 -0.51
C ILE A 120 -8.24 1.84 -1.18
N GLU A 121 -9.39 1.24 -1.48
CA GLU A 121 -10.46 1.93 -2.21
C GLU A 121 -11.02 3.11 -1.39
N LYS A 122 -11.25 2.91 -0.08
CA LYS A 122 -11.70 3.98 0.82
C LYS A 122 -10.74 5.17 0.87
N HIS A 123 -9.44 4.93 0.73
CA HIS A 123 -8.39 5.94 0.83
C HIS A 123 -7.76 6.32 -0.52
N ARG A 124 -8.35 5.86 -1.63
CA ARG A 124 -7.78 5.96 -2.97
C ARG A 124 -7.58 7.39 -3.42
N GLU A 125 -8.55 8.26 -3.17
CA GLU A 125 -8.49 9.68 -3.55
C GLU A 125 -7.39 10.43 -2.81
N SER A 126 -7.02 9.97 -1.62
CA SER A 126 -5.92 10.54 -0.82
C SER A 126 -4.55 9.90 -1.10
N SER A 127 -4.48 8.96 -2.05
CA SER A 127 -3.22 8.28 -2.36
C SER A 127 -2.34 9.14 -3.27
N VAL A 128 -1.03 9.08 -3.02
CA VAL A 128 -0.01 9.83 -3.76
C VAL A 128 0.62 8.90 -4.77
N LYS A 129 0.81 9.34 -6.02
CA LYS A 129 1.57 8.56 -7.00
C LYS A 129 3.04 8.54 -6.60
N LEU A 130 3.68 7.37 -6.69
CA LEU A 130 5.09 7.23 -6.32
C LEU A 130 6.00 8.05 -7.25
N LYS A 131 5.70 8.01 -8.56
CA LYS A 131 6.20 8.94 -9.55
C LYS A 131 5.01 9.63 -10.20
N GLU A 132 5.12 10.94 -10.39
CA GLU A 132 4.13 11.67 -11.18
C GLU A 132 4.08 11.12 -12.61
N ASP A 133 2.89 11.08 -13.18
CA ASP A 133 2.76 10.89 -14.63
C ASP A 133 3.30 12.18 -15.23
N PHE A 134 4.57 12.19 -15.64
CA PHE A 134 5.07 13.32 -16.41
C PHE A 134 4.22 13.40 -17.68
N PRO A 135 3.47 14.50 -17.89
CA PRO A 135 2.98 14.77 -19.23
C PRO A 135 4.24 14.98 -20.08
N PHE A 136 4.25 14.42 -21.28
CA PHE A 136 5.25 14.73 -22.30
C PHE A 136 5.59 16.22 -22.23
N GLU A 137 6.88 16.57 -22.14
CA GLU A 137 7.30 17.92 -22.47
C GLU A 137 6.71 18.21 -23.86
N ASP A 138 5.80 19.17 -23.96
CA ASP A 138 5.43 19.74 -25.24
C ASP A 138 6.73 20.25 -25.86
N VAL A 139 7.27 19.46 -26.80
CA VAL A 139 8.43 19.85 -27.60
C VAL A 139 8.00 21.09 -28.37
N LYS A 140 8.47 22.25 -27.89
CA LYS A 140 8.30 23.54 -28.56
C LYS A 140 9.10 23.60 -29.85
#